data_AF-A0AAD1B0R9-F1
#
_entry.id   AF-A0AAD1B0R9-F1
#
_cell.length_a   1.000
_cell.length_b   1.000
_cell.length_c   1.000
_cell.angle_alpha   90.00
_cell.angle_beta   90.00
_cell.angle_gamma   90.00
#
_symmetry.space_group_name_H-M   'P 1'
#
loop_
_entity.id
_entity.type
_entity.pdbx_description
1 polymer ?
#
loop_
_entity_poly.entity_id
_entity_poly.type
_entity_poly.pdbx_seq_one_letter_code
_entity_poly.pdbx_strand_id
1 'polypeptide(L)' 'MLGENHSIHHEFPDFHQKIDALVDADPTFKALVLEHDKLDKQIRGLEMRESPISDPEMERLKQERIRLKDTIYHRLG' A
#
# COMPACT_ATOMS: atom_id res chain seq x y z
N MET A 1 -10.09 2.48 -7.96
CA MET A 1 -10.63 2.17 -9.29
C MET A 1 -9.85 1.00 -9.88
N LEU A 2 -10.37 0.32 -10.90
CA LEU A 2 -9.67 -0.79 -11.55
C LEU A 2 -8.32 -0.32 -12.07
N GLY A 3 -7.23 -0.91 -11.57
CA GLY A 3 -5.91 -0.68 -12.14
C GLY A 3 -5.20 0.61 -11.71
N GLU A 4 -5.71 1.32 -10.71
CA GLU A 4 -5.02 2.48 -10.11
C GLU A 4 -3.73 2.09 -9.39
N ASN A 5 -2.81 3.05 -9.28
CA ASN A 5 -1.59 2.89 -8.51
C ASN A 5 -1.82 3.50 -7.14
N HIS A 6 -1.72 2.71 -6.08
CA HIS A 6 -1.77 3.19 -4.71
C HIS A 6 -0.44 2.93 -3.99
N SER A 7 0.70 3.12 -4.65
CA SER A 7 1.98 3.15 -3.93
C SER A 7 1.98 4.23 -2.84
N ILE A 8 2.69 4.03 -1.74
CA ILE A 8 2.74 4.99 -0.61
C ILE A 8 3.16 6.40 -1.04
N HIS A 9 4.14 6.52 -1.94
CA HIS A 9 4.55 7.82 -2.49
C HIS A 9 3.48 8.50 -3.34
N HIS A 10 2.55 7.73 -3.93
CA HIS A 10 1.42 8.27 -4.68
C HIS A 10 0.29 8.71 -3.74
N GLU A 11 0.04 7.95 -2.68
CA GLU A 11 -1.00 8.27 -1.68
C GLU A 11 -0.62 9.48 -0.81
N PHE A 12 0.68 9.72 -0.59
CA PHE A 12 1.19 10.79 0.28
C PHE A 12 2.26 11.66 -0.42
N PRO A 13 1.91 12.38 -1.50
CA PRO A 13 2.88 13.14 -2.29
C PRO A 13 3.58 14.24 -1.47
N ASP A 14 2.88 14.86 -0.52
CA ASP A 14 3.42 15.91 0.34
C ASP A 14 4.45 15.39 1.36
N PHE A 15 4.46 14.08 1.63
CA PHE A 15 5.36 13.44 2.60
C PHE A 15 6.55 12.73 1.95
N HIS A 16 6.75 12.85 0.64
CA HIS A 16 7.75 12.06 -0.12
C HIS A 16 9.14 12.06 0.53
N GLN A 17 9.69 13.24 0.84
CA GLN A 17 11.00 13.37 1.47
C GLN A 17 11.07 12.74 2.87
N LYS A 18 9.96 12.82 3.64
CA LYS A 18 9.88 12.24 4.98
C LYS A 18 9.79 10.71 4.91
N ILE A 19 9.02 10.19 3.95
CA ILE A 19 8.91 8.76 3.68
C ILE A 19 10.29 8.20 3.35
N ASP A 20 11.03 8.83 2.43
CA ASP A 20 12.37 8.39 2.04
C ASP A 20 13.33 8.37 3.23
N ALA A 21 13.37 9.46 4.00
CA ALA A 21 14.21 9.55 5.19
C ALA A 21 13.88 8.46 6.23
N LEU A 22 12.59 8.16 6.45
CA LEU A 22 12.17 7.11 7.38
C LEU A 22 12.41 5.70 6.83
N VAL A 23 12.26 5.48 5.53
CA VAL A 23 12.61 4.20 4.89
C VAL A 23 14.09 3.88 5.05
N ASP A 24 14.95 4.89 4.98
CA ASP A 24 16.39 4.72 5.15
C ASP A 24 16.79 4.56 6.63
N ALA A 25 16.12 5.27 7.54
CA ALA A 25 16.47 5.29 8.96
C ALA A 25 15.80 4.18 9.80
N ASP A 26 14.64 3.67 9.37
CA ASP A 26 13.80 2.76 10.16
C ASP A 26 13.42 1.51 9.34
N PRO A 27 14.09 0.36 9.58
CA PRO A 27 13.80 -0.89 8.88
C PRO A 27 12.36 -1.39 9.06
N THR A 28 11.70 -1.05 10.16
CA THR A 28 10.31 -1.43 10.41
C THR A 28 9.38 -0.60 9.55
N PHE A 29 9.62 0.72 9.47
CA PHE A 29 8.87 1.59 8.57
C PHE A 29 9.05 1.18 7.10
N LYS A 30 10.29 0.87 6.71
CA LYS A 30 10.59 0.32 5.38
C LYS A 30 9.79 -0.95 5.08
N ALA A 31 9.71 -1.88 6.03
CA ALA A 31 8.94 -3.11 5.86
C ALA A 31 7.45 -2.82 5.61
N LEU A 32 6.85 -1.88 6.37
CA LEU A 32 5.46 -1.47 6.18
C LEU A 32 5.21 -0.91 4.78
N VAL A 33 6.07 0.01 4.31
CA VAL A 33 5.95 0.61 2.96
C VAL A 33 6.06 -0.47 1.87
N LEU A 34 7.03 -1.38 1.99
CA LEU A 34 7.21 -2.46 1.03
C LEU A 34 6.03 -3.44 1.03
N GLU A 35 5.49 -3.76 2.19
CA GLU A 35 4.33 -4.65 2.32
C GLU A 35 3.09 -4.03 1.68
N HIS A 36 2.83 -2.75 1.95
CA HIS A 36 1.74 -2.00 1.35
C HIS A 36 1.84 -1.99 -0.19
N ASP A 37 2.99 -1.60 -0.73
CA ASP A 37 3.18 -1.47 -2.18
C ASP A 37 3.14 -2.83 -2.88
N LYS A 38 3.58 -3.90 -2.20
CA LYS A 38 3.43 -5.27 -2.70
C LYS A 38 1.96 -5.68 -2.77
N LEU A 39 1.20 -5.39 -1.73
CA LEU A 39 -0.23 -5.70 -1.67
C LEU A 39 -1.01 -4.91 -2.71
N ASP A 40 -0.69 -3.63 -2.94
CA ASP A 40 -1.30 -2.84 -4.00
C ASP A 40 -1.04 -3.45 -5.39
N LYS A 41 0.21 -3.82 -5.68
CA LYS A 41 0.56 -4.52 -6.93
C LYS A 41 -0.21 -5.84 -7.10
N GLN A 42 -0.41 -6.58 -6.01
CA GLN A 42 -1.20 -7.81 -6.02
C GLN A 42 -2.67 -7.52 -6.35
N ILE A 43 -3.31 -6.58 -5.65
CA ILE A 43 -4.70 -6.19 -5.89
C ILE A 43 -4.88 -5.72 -7.34
N ARG A 44 -4.00 -4.83 -7.81
CA ARG A 44 -4.00 -4.33 -9.18
C ARG A 44 -3.90 -5.45 -10.21
N GLY A 45 -3.00 -6.42 -9.98
CA GLY A 45 -2.83 -7.58 -10.85
C GLY A 45 -4.03 -8.51 -10.86
N LEU A 46 -4.74 -8.67 -9.74
CA LEU A 46 -5.95 -9.47 -9.63
C LEU A 46 -7.13 -8.79 -10.35
N GLU A 47 -7.28 -7.48 -10.17
CA GLU A 47 -8.29 -6.66 -10.86
C GLU A 47 -8.10 -6.66 -12.38
N MET A 48 -6.86 -6.48 -12.85
CA MET A 48 -6.56 -6.46 -14.29
C MET A 48 -6.75 -7.80 -15.00
N ARG A 49 -6.62 -8.92 -14.27
CA ARG A 49 -6.73 -10.27 -14.84
C ARG A 49 -8.14 -10.83 -14.76
N GLU A 50 -9.12 -10.05 -14.26
CA GLU A 50 -10.44 -10.54 -13.88
C GLU A 50 -10.32 -11.84 -13.07
N SER A 51 -9.32 -11.88 -12.17
CA SER A 51 -8.90 -13.09 -11.49
C SER A 51 -10.08 -13.68 -10.71
N PRO A 52 -10.26 -15.02 -10.68
CA PRO A 52 -11.42 -15.67 -10.07
C PRO A 52 -11.36 -15.70 -8.54
N ILE A 53 -10.72 -14.72 -7.90
CA ILE A 53 -10.82 -14.58 -6.46
C ILE A 53 -12.23 -14.12 -6.12
N SER A 54 -12.76 -14.63 -5.02
CA SER A 54 -14.09 -14.24 -4.57
C SER A 54 -14.10 -12.78 -4.09
N ASP A 55 -15.24 -12.11 -4.23
CA ASP A 55 -15.41 -10.72 -3.78
C ASP A 55 -14.99 -10.52 -2.31
N PRO A 56 -15.30 -11.43 -1.35
CA PRO A 56 -14.84 -11.29 0.03
C PRO A 56 -13.31 -11.33 0.19
N GLU A 57 -12.59 -12.13 -0.61
CA GLU A 57 -11.13 -12.17 -0.52
C GLU A 57 -10.52 -10.90 -1.11
N MET A 58 -11.08 -10.38 -2.22
CA MET A 58 -10.67 -9.09 -2.78
C MET A 58 -10.86 -7.96 -1.76
N GLU A 59 -12.02 -7.94 -1.09
CA GLU A 59 -12.33 -6.95 -0.07
C GLU A 59 -11.37 -7.06 1.13
N ARG A 60 -11.02 -8.28 1.54
CA ARG A 60 -10.04 -8.51 2.61
C ARG A 60 -8.66 -7.93 2.27
N LEU A 61 -8.20 -8.12 1.04
CA LEU A 61 -6.94 -7.54 0.56
C LEU A 61 -6.99 -6.01 0.54
N LYS A 62 -8.10 -5.43 0.07
CA LYS A 62 -8.30 -3.96 0.05
C LYS A 62 -8.31 -3.37 1.46
N GLN A 63 -8.98 -4.03 2.40
CA GLN A 63 -8.99 -3.63 3.80
C GLN A 63 -7.60 -3.69 4.43
N GLU A 64 -6.81 -4.71 4.11
CA GLU A 64 -5.44 -4.81 4.60
C GLU A 64 -4.55 -3.69 4.04
N ARG A 65 -4.70 -3.35 2.75
CA ARG A 65 -3.98 -2.21 2.16
C ARG A 65 -4.33 -0.90 2.88
N ILE A 66 -5.61 -0.69 3.19
CA ILE A 66 -6.05 0.49 3.95
C ILE A 66 -5.43 0.51 5.35
N ARG A 67 -5.43 -0.63 6.07
CA ARG A 67 -4.81 -0.73 7.40
C ARG A 67 -3.32 -0.40 7.37
N LEU A 68 -2.58 -0.90 6.38
CA LEU A 68 -1.17 -0.60 6.21
C LEU A 68 -0.94 0.88 5.91
N LYS A 69 -1.77 1.46 5.02
CA LYS A 69 -1.74 2.89 4.70
C LYS A 69 -1.93 3.75 5.95
N ASP A 70 -2.96 3.45 6.74
CA ASP A 70 -3.25 4.16 7.98
C ASP A 70 -2.09 4.02 8.97
N THR A 71 -1.53 2.82 9.11
CA THR A 71 -0.36 2.59 9.98
C THR A 71 0.85 3.43 9.55
N ILE A 72 1.12 3.51 8.25
CA ILE A 72 2.20 4.32 7.70
C ILE A 72 1.94 5.80 7.93
N TYR A 73 0.70 6.26 7.74
CA TYR A 73 0.31 7.65 8.01
C TYR A 73 0.56 8.04 9.47
N HIS A 74 0.18 7.20 10.44
CA HIS A 74 0.48 7.45 11.86
C HIS A 74 1.98 7.49 12.17
N ARG A 75 2.82 6.84 11.36
CA ARG A 75 4.28 6.91 11.50
C ARG A 75 4.88 8.16 10.84
N LEU A 76 4.12 8.83 9.98
CA LEU A 76 4.50 10.10 9.35
C LEU A 76 4.21 11.33 10.22
N GLY A 77 3.58 11.20 11.39
CA GLY A 77 3.26 12.33 12.27
C GLY A 77 2.85 11.89 13.66
#